data_AF-A0A3S3QN87-F1
#
_entry.id   AF-A0A3S3QN87-F1
#
_cell.length_a   1.000
_cell.length_b   1.000
_cell.length_c   1.000
_cell.angle_alpha   90.00
_cell.angle_beta   90.00
_cell.angle_gamma   90.00
#
_symmetry.space_group_name_H-M   'P 1'
#
loop_
_entity.id
_entity.type
_entity.pdbx_description
1 polymer ?
#
loop_
_entity_poly.entity_id
_entity_poly.type
_entity_poly.pdbx_seq_one_letter_code
_entity_poly.pdbx_strand_id
1 'polypeptide(L)'
;QQAGDICSVILNPSEIDVDLEIHAACSSIRVDKDGIALEFISMRLKDFCALQTVLLNEADDPFVLGTEFVNNADLELEGDLIICKRHRPHPLDIGGQEEVC
;
A
#
# COMPACT_ATOMS: atom_id res chain seq x y z
N GLN A 1 -16.39 3.07 -7.84
CA GLN A 1 -15.49 2.29 -6.97
C GLN A 1 -16.25 1.91 -5.73
N GLN A 2 -16.24 0.64 -5.38
CA GLN A 2 -16.81 0.05 -4.17
C GLN A 2 -15.75 -0.80 -3.47
N ALA A 3 -15.93 -1.12 -2.19
CA ALA A 3 -15.03 -2.02 -1.49
C ALA A 3 -14.92 -3.37 -2.25
N GLY A 4 -13.69 -3.86 -2.42
CA GLY A 4 -13.35 -5.05 -3.20
C GLY A 4 -12.96 -4.80 -4.66
N ASP A 5 -13.21 -3.61 -5.22
CA ASP A 5 -12.79 -3.31 -6.60
C ASP A 5 -11.26 -3.29 -6.74
N ILE A 6 -10.76 -3.88 -7.83
CA ILE A 6 -9.36 -3.73 -8.25
C ILE A 6 -9.24 -2.48 -9.13
N CYS A 7 -8.26 -1.64 -8.82
CA CYS A 7 -7.98 -0.41 -9.55
C CYS A 7 -6.50 -0.18 -9.75
N SER A 8 -6.13 0.53 -10.82
CA SER A 8 -4.80 1.08 -10.99
C SER A 8 -4.75 2.51 -10.48
N VAL A 9 -3.70 2.83 -9.73
CA VAL A 9 -3.43 4.19 -9.27
C VAL A 9 -2.10 4.69 -9.80
N ILE A 10 -2.04 6.01 -9.98
CA ILE A 10 -0.85 6.75 -10.35
C ILE A 10 -0.64 7.78 -9.24
N LEU A 11 0.48 7.70 -8.54
CA LEU A 11 0.86 8.63 -7.48
C LEU A 11 1.95 9.54 -8.02
N ASN A 12 1.70 10.85 -7.93
CA ASN A 12 2.61 11.89 -8.39
C ASN A 12 3.07 12.70 -7.16
N PRO A 13 4.23 12.39 -6.58
CA PRO A 13 4.80 13.15 -5.47
C PRO A 13 5.33 14.49 -6.00
N SER A 14 4.40 15.44 -6.20
CA SER A 14 4.63 16.75 -6.82
C SER A 14 5.69 17.62 -6.11
N GLU A 15 6.08 17.27 -4.88
CA GLU A 15 7.04 18.01 -4.08
C GLU A 15 8.48 17.47 -4.17
N ILE A 16 8.66 16.24 -4.68
CA ILE A 16 9.96 15.55 -4.69
C ILE A 16 10.56 15.51 -6.09
N ASP A 17 9.75 15.16 -7.10
CA ASP A 17 10.18 15.15 -8.51
C ASP A 17 8.94 15.24 -9.42
N VAL A 18 8.91 16.25 -10.28
CA VAL A 18 7.80 16.51 -11.22
C VAL A 18 7.68 15.45 -12.32
N ASP A 19 8.75 14.69 -12.58
CA ASP A 19 8.76 13.62 -13.59
C ASP A 19 8.56 12.22 -12.99
N LEU A 20 8.41 12.13 -11.66
CA LEU A 20 8.21 10.85 -10.97
C LEU A 20 6.73 10.45 -10.95
N GLU A 21 6.39 9.38 -11.68
CA GLU A 21 5.09 8.73 -11.61
C GLU A 21 5.23 7.31 -11.03
N ILE A 22 4.52 7.05 -9.94
CA ILE A 22 4.49 5.73 -9.29
C ILE A 22 3.19 5.03 -9.68
N HIS A 23 3.31 3.88 -10.34
CA HIS A 23 2.16 3.08 -10.75
C HIS A 23 1.96 1.87 -9.85
N ALA A 24 0.73 1.64 -9.41
CA ALA A 24 0.39 0.47 -8.61
C ALA A 24 -0.99 -0.10 -8.97
N ALA A 25 -1.15 -1.41 -8.81
CA ALA A 25 -2.45 -2.06 -8.76
C ALA A 25 -2.86 -2.20 -7.29
N CYS A 26 -4.10 -1.86 -6.99
CA CYS A 26 -4.64 -1.84 -5.63
C CYS A 26 -6.03 -2.48 -5.58
N SER A 27 -6.42 -2.89 -4.37
CA SER A 27 -7.80 -3.19 -3.99
C SER A 27 -8.34 -2.05 -3.15
N SER A 28 -9.54 -1.54 -3.42
CA SER A 28 -10.22 -0.65 -2.46
C SER A 28 -10.75 -1.47 -1.29
N ILE A 29 -10.24 -1.23 -0.08
CA ILE A 29 -10.68 -1.95 1.14
C ILE A 29 -11.75 -1.19 1.91
N ARG A 30 -11.83 0.13 1.70
CA ARG A 30 -12.87 1.00 2.25
C ARG A 30 -13.15 2.13 1.27
N VAL A 31 -14.43 2.42 1.05
CA VAL A 31 -14.90 3.58 0.27
C VAL A 31 -16.02 4.21 1.09
N ASP A 32 -15.82 5.45 1.53
CA ASP A 32 -16.83 6.22 2.24
C ASP A 32 -16.74 7.70 1.86
N LYS A 33 -17.50 8.53 2.58
CA LYS A 33 -17.53 9.98 2.37
C LYS A 33 -16.19 10.68 2.67
N ASP A 34 -15.33 10.06 3.46
CA ASP A 34 -14.05 10.63 3.90
C ASP A 34 -12.90 10.21 2.98
N GLY A 35 -13.12 9.22 2.11
CA GLY A 35 -12.24 8.89 1.00
C GLY A 35 -12.20 7.40 0.68
N ILE A 36 -11.08 6.99 0.06
CA ILE A 36 -10.83 5.62 -0.34
C ILE A 36 -9.58 5.14 0.38
N ALA A 37 -9.67 4.00 1.07
CA ALA A 37 -8.51 3.26 1.54
C ALA A 37 -8.17 2.18 0.52
N LEU A 38 -6.89 2.13 0.15
CA LEU A 38 -6.36 1.20 -0.85
C LEU A 38 -5.37 0.25 -0.18
N GLU A 39 -5.44 -1.01 -0.56
CA GLU A 39 -4.43 -2.02 -0.28
C GLU A 39 -3.66 -2.26 -1.58
N PHE A 40 -2.34 -2.07 -1.56
CA PHE A 40 -1.50 -2.39 -2.71
C PHE A 40 -1.50 -3.90 -2.96
N ILE A 41 -1.71 -4.29 -4.21
CA ILE A 41 -1.66 -5.69 -4.68
C ILE A 41 -0.33 -5.96 -5.36
N SER A 42 0.08 -5.05 -6.24
CA SER A 42 1.35 -5.19 -6.96
C SER A 42 1.83 -3.86 -7.54
N MET A 43 3.13 -3.74 -7.72
CA MET A 43 3.75 -2.61 -8.41
C MET A 43 5.10 -3.02 -8.99
N ARG A 44 5.58 -2.31 -10.02
CA ARG A 44 6.93 -2.60 -10.54
C ARG A 44 7.96 -2.27 -9.48
N LEU A 45 9.07 -3.01 -9.46
CA LEU A 45 10.17 -2.83 -8.51
C LEU A 45 10.68 -1.39 -8.49
N LYS A 46 10.82 -0.76 -9.67
CA LYS A 46 11.23 0.65 -9.75
C LYS A 46 10.23 1.60 -9.07
N ASP A 47 8.94 1.33 -9.20
CA ASP A 47 7.85 2.15 -8.67
C ASP A 47 7.79 1.94 -7.14
N PHE A 48 8.02 0.71 -6.67
CA PHE A 48 8.19 0.39 -5.25
C PHE A 48 9.38 1.11 -4.60
N CYS A 49 10.57 1.05 -5.23
CA CYS A 49 11.76 1.72 -4.70
C CYS A 49 11.58 3.24 -4.66
N ALA A 50 10.92 3.82 -5.66
CA ALA A 50 10.57 5.23 -5.67
C ALA A 50 9.61 5.57 -4.52
N LEU A 51 8.54 4.79 -4.34
CA LEU A 51 7.59 4.99 -3.24
C LEU A 51 8.28 4.88 -1.88
N GLN A 52 9.13 3.87 -1.69
CA GLN A 52 9.89 3.69 -0.45
C GLN A 52 10.79 4.90 -0.17
N THR A 53 11.45 5.42 -1.20
CA THR A 53 12.32 6.61 -1.08
C THR A 53 11.52 7.84 -0.68
N VAL A 54 10.37 8.07 -1.31
CA VAL A 54 9.45 9.16 -0.97
C VAL A 54 9.01 9.04 0.49
N LEU A 55 8.52 7.87 0.90
CA LEU A 55 8.01 7.66 2.25
C LEU A 55 9.11 7.80 3.31
N LEU A 56 10.33 7.33 3.03
CA LEU A 56 11.45 7.47 3.97
C LEU A 56 11.96 8.91 4.07
N ASN A 57 11.91 9.70 3.00
CA ASN A 57 12.30 11.11 3.02
C ASN A 57 11.32 11.97 3.82
N GLU A 58 10.02 11.67 3.73
CA GLU A 58 8.95 12.42 4.38
C GLU A 58 8.59 11.90 5.78
N ALA A 59 9.21 10.80 6.23
CA ALA A 59 8.93 10.21 7.54
C ALA A 59 9.52 11.05 8.67
N ASP A 60 8.73 11.26 9.73
CA ASP A 60 9.21 11.87 10.99
C ASP A 60 10.34 11.05 11.63
N ASP A 61 10.24 9.71 11.55
CA ASP A 61 11.28 8.76 11.96
C ASP A 61 11.52 7.70 10.86
N PRO A 62 12.48 7.95 9.96
CA PRO A 62 12.80 7.04 8.87
C PRO A 62 13.33 5.67 9.34
N PHE A 63 13.88 5.58 10.56
CA PHE A 63 14.41 4.30 11.07
C PHE A 63 13.28 3.35 11.47
N VAL A 64 12.23 3.87 12.11
CA VAL A 64 11.05 3.09 12.45
C VAL A 64 10.36 2.60 11.18
N LEU A 65 10.10 3.51 10.23
CA LEU A 65 9.46 3.14 8.97
C LEU A 65 10.31 2.14 8.16
N GLY A 66 11.63 2.34 8.09
CA GLY A 66 12.54 1.40 7.44
C GLY A 66 12.49 0.00 8.08
N THR A 67 12.34 -0.06 9.40
CA THR A 67 12.20 -1.32 10.13
C THR A 67 10.85 -2.00 9.84
N GLU A 68 9.77 -1.25 9.68
CA GLU A 68 8.46 -1.79 9.28
C GLU A 68 8.51 -2.41 7.89
N PHE A 69 9.20 -1.78 6.93
CA PHE A 69 9.41 -2.38 5.61
C PHE A 69 10.18 -3.70 5.68
N VAL A 70 11.11 -3.88 6.61
CA VAL A 70 11.86 -5.14 6.75
C VAL A 70 11.03 -6.21 7.46
N ASN A 71 10.26 -5.81 8.47
CA ASN A 71 9.57 -6.75 9.36
C ASN A 71 8.19 -7.18 8.87
N ASN A 72 7.49 -6.32 8.13
CA ASN A 72 6.10 -6.53 7.71
C ASN A 72 5.95 -6.79 6.20
N ALA A 73 7.05 -6.82 5.45
CA ALA A 73 7.03 -7.07 4.02
C ALA A 73 6.86 -8.56 3.71
N ASP A 74 5.61 -9.05 3.71
CA ASP A 74 5.24 -10.24 2.94
C ASP A 74 5.20 -9.87 1.43
N LEU A 75 6.36 -9.52 0.89
CA LEU A 75 6.55 -9.14 -0.51
C LEU A 75 7.21 -10.30 -1.27
N GLU A 76 6.66 -10.63 -2.43
CA GLU A 76 7.30 -11.53 -3.39
C GLU A 76 7.77 -10.73 -4.60
N LEU A 77 8.98 -11.02 -5.08
CA LEU A 77 9.50 -10.45 -6.32
C LEU A 77 9.37 -11.49 -7.43
N GLU A 78 8.53 -11.22 -8.42
CA GLU A 78 8.39 -12.02 -9.63
C GLU A 78 8.90 -11.21 -10.82
N GLY A 79 10.13 -11.47 -11.25
CA GLY A 79 10.79 -10.66 -12.28
C GLY A 79 11.04 -9.23 -11.79
N ASP A 80 10.38 -8.26 -12.42
CA ASP A 80 10.40 -6.83 -12.04
C ASP A 80 9.12 -6.38 -11.33
N LEU A 81 8.26 -7.31 -10.92
CA LEU A 81 6.99 -7.03 -10.26
C LEU A 81 7.06 -7.43 -8.78
N ILE A 82 6.81 -6.47 -7.91
CA ILE A 82 6.56 -6.71 -6.48
C ILE A 82 5.10 -7.09 -6.32
N ILE A 83 4.87 -8.26 -5.73
CA ILE A 83 3.56 -8.76 -5.31
C ILE A 83 3.44 -8.53 -3.80
N CYS A 84 2.47 -7.73 -3.41
CA CYS A 84 2.13 -7.49 -2.02
C CYS A 84 1.15 -8.58 -1.59
N LYS A 85 1.57 -9.48 -0.69
CA LYS A 85 0.62 -10.44 -0.14
C LYS A 85 -0.30 -9.72 0.82
N ARG A 86 -1.58 -10.07 0.70
CA ARG A 86 -2.60 -9.61 1.62
C ARG A 86 -2.23 -10.02 3.03
N HIS A 87 -2.00 -9.05 3.90
CA HIS A 87 -2.01 -9.34 5.32
C HIS A 87 -3.47 -9.61 5.68
N ARG A 88 -3.86 -10.88 5.82
CA ARG A 88 -5.15 -11.19 6.44
C ARG A 88 -5.01 -10.79 7.91
N PRO A 89 -5.71 -9.76 8.41
CA PRO A 89 -5.71 -9.50 9.84
C PRO A 89 -6.16 -10.78 10.54
N HIS A 90 -5.50 -11.13 11.64
CA HIS A 90 -5.97 -12.26 12.42
C HIS A 90 -7.38 -11.90 12.93
N PRO A 91 -8.33 -12.86 13.02
CA PRO A 91 -9.70 -12.58 13.51
C PRO A 91 -9.76 -11.94 14.91
N LEU A 92 -8.64 -11.92 15.64
CA LEU A 92 -8.50 -11.31 16.96
C LEU A 92 -8.15 -9.82 16.91
N ASP A 93 -7.74 -9.28 15.76
CA ASP A 93 -7.42 -7.85 15.57
C ASP A 93 -8.68 -7.01 15.25
N ILE A 94 -9.79 -7.68 14.94
CA ILE A 94 -11.09 -7.05 14.68
C ILE A 94 -11.88 -7.02 16.00
N GLY A 95 -11.47 -6.13 16.90
CA GLY A 95 -12.25 -5.83 18.09
C GLY A 95 -13.58 -5.16 17.72
N GLY A 96 -14.65 -5.96 17.64
CA GLY A 96 -16.00 -5.51 17.98
C GLY A 96 -17.08 -5.58 16.89
N GLN A 97 -17.92 -6.61 17.05
CA GLN A 97 -19.37 -6.69 16.80
C GLN A 97 -19.91 -7.26 15.47
N GLU A 98 -20.15 -8.58 15.56
CA GLU A 98 -21.43 -9.28 15.35
C GLU A 98 -21.99 -9.42 13.92
N GLU A 99 -21.68 -10.58 13.32
CA GLU A 99 -22.61 -11.29 12.44
C GLU A 99 -23.84 -11.73 13.25
N VAL A 100 -25.03 -11.29 12.83
CA VAL A 100 -26.30 -11.96 13.17
C VAL A 100 -26.79 -12.63 11.89
N CYS A 101 -27.10 -13.92 12.03
CA CYS A 101 -27.57 -14.87 11.02
C CYS A 101 -28.63 -14.35 10.05
#